data_AF-A0A2U9EZA7-F1
#
_entry.id   AF-A0A2U9EZA7-F1
#
_cell.length_a   1.000
_cell.length_b   1.000
_cell.length_c   1.000
_cell.angle_alpha   90.00
_cell.angle_beta   90.00
_cell.angle_gamma   90.00
#
_symmetry.space_group_name_H-M   'P 1'
#
loop_
_entity.id
_entity.type
_entity.pdbx_description
1 polymer ?
#
loop_
_entity_poly.entity_id
_entity_poly.type
_entity_poly.pdbx_seq_one_letter_code
_entity_poly.pdbx_strand_id
1 'polypeptide(L)'
;DRSYRAQILVLTYPLIGNYGVPDMEEKDENGLPKHMEWLEGISVAALVVGEICEAPSHWQAKETLSQWMEKHNVPGISGIDTRFLTKKIRENGTMLGCIVYERPENLEKFTFSDPNQRNLVAECSVKKPMVFNESGSPRICAIDCGLKLNQIKCFIGRGARVELVPWNWELDESTFDGLFISNGPGDPVVCKETVAQIQKILKFAKKPVFGICLGHQLLSTSVGCKTYKMKYGNRGHNLPCIHHGTGRCFMTSQNHGFAVNTETLPLEWEPLFTNANDSTNEGIIHKQKPFFSGQFHPEHNAGPEDLELLFDVFLKAVENQRTQGASTISLRQQLMNRLMYAPLAGSLLEKRPRKVLILGSGGLSIGQAGEFDYSGSQAIKAMKEEKIQTVLINPNIATVQTSKGLADKCYFLPLTPEYVEQVIKAERPNGVLLTFGGQTALNCGVELEKNGVFSKYNVRILGTPIKSIIDTEDRKIFAERVNEIGEQVAPSEAVYSVEEALQAARRIGYPVMARAAFSLGGLGSGFADNEEELENLAQQALAHSSQLIIDK
;
A
#
# COMPACT_ATOMS: atom_id res chain seq x y z
N ASP A 1 -5.51 -15.98 -8.38
CA ASP A 1 -6.72 -15.14 -8.52
C ASP A 1 -7.59 -15.63 -9.66
N ARG A 2 -8.82 -16.07 -9.34
CA ARG A 2 -9.78 -16.62 -10.31
C ARG A 2 -10.38 -15.55 -11.24
N SER A 3 -10.21 -14.26 -10.94
CA SER A 3 -10.62 -13.15 -11.82
C SER A 3 -9.87 -13.15 -13.17
N TYR A 4 -8.72 -13.83 -13.24
CA TYR A 4 -7.95 -14.04 -14.48
C TYR A 4 -8.40 -15.26 -15.30
N ARG A 5 -9.49 -15.95 -14.93
CA ARG A 5 -9.96 -17.13 -15.67
C ARG A 5 -10.07 -16.82 -17.16
N ALA A 6 -9.43 -17.66 -17.97
CA ALA A 6 -9.39 -17.56 -19.43
C ALA A 6 -8.69 -16.31 -20.00
N GLN A 7 -7.90 -15.58 -19.19
CA GLN A 7 -7.13 -14.42 -19.65
C GLN A 7 -5.66 -14.78 -19.87
N ILE A 8 -5.04 -14.16 -20.88
CA ILE A 8 -3.59 -14.15 -21.04
C ILE A 8 -3.04 -13.00 -20.19
N LEU A 9 -2.29 -13.35 -19.15
CA LEU A 9 -1.74 -12.36 -18.22
C LEU A 9 -0.39 -11.86 -18.72
N VAL A 10 -0.27 -10.55 -18.89
CA VAL A 10 0.98 -9.88 -19.24
C VAL A 10 1.51 -9.18 -18.00
N LEU A 11 2.67 -9.59 -17.50
CA LEU A 11 3.26 -8.98 -16.32
C LEU A 11 4.16 -7.80 -16.71
N THR A 12 3.94 -6.66 -16.06
CA THR A 12 4.71 -5.42 -16.30
C THR A 12 6.05 -5.42 -15.59
N TYR A 13 6.17 -6.15 -14.47
CA TYR A 13 7.45 -6.35 -13.81
C TYR A 13 8.32 -7.24 -14.70
N PRO A 14 9.53 -6.81 -15.07
CA PRO A 14 10.28 -7.46 -16.14
C PRO A 14 10.89 -8.80 -15.74
N LEU A 15 11.22 -9.00 -14.46
CA LEU A 15 11.91 -10.20 -13.97
C LEU A 15 10.94 -11.06 -13.15
N ILE A 16 10.45 -12.17 -13.71
CA ILE A 16 9.41 -12.98 -13.07
C ILE A 16 9.98 -14.32 -12.61
N GLY A 17 9.54 -14.80 -11.44
CA GLY A 17 9.94 -16.11 -10.90
C GLY A 17 11.08 -16.06 -9.88
N ASN A 18 11.56 -14.89 -9.48
CA ASN A 18 12.72 -14.71 -8.58
C ASN A 18 12.63 -15.51 -7.26
N TYR A 19 11.41 -15.73 -6.76
CA TYR A 19 11.17 -16.43 -5.50
C TYR A 19 10.71 -17.89 -5.67
N GLY A 20 10.63 -18.38 -6.92
CA GLY A 20 10.09 -19.69 -7.23
C GLY A 20 8.62 -19.80 -6.87
N VAL A 21 8.16 -21.03 -6.65
CA VAL A 21 6.81 -21.34 -6.16
C VAL A 21 6.94 -22.02 -4.80
N PRO A 22 6.19 -21.57 -3.78
CA PRO A 22 6.22 -22.16 -2.45
C PRO A 22 5.49 -23.51 -2.41
N ASP A 23 5.51 -24.18 -1.26
CA ASP A 23 4.82 -25.45 -1.06
C ASP A 23 3.30 -25.28 -1.15
N MET A 24 2.69 -25.88 -2.17
CA MET A 24 1.24 -25.82 -2.43
C MET A 24 0.43 -26.58 -1.37
N GLU A 25 1.05 -27.58 -0.73
CA GLU A 25 0.38 -28.44 0.26
C GLU A 25 0.50 -27.89 1.68
N GLU A 26 1.32 -26.84 1.89
CA GLU A 26 1.42 -26.18 3.19
C GLU A 26 0.08 -25.51 3.54
N LYS A 27 -0.46 -25.90 4.69
CA LYS A 27 -1.71 -25.38 5.23
C LYS A 27 -1.46 -24.40 6.36
N ASP A 28 -2.32 -23.40 6.47
CA ASP A 28 -2.38 -22.52 7.63
C ASP A 28 -3.07 -23.21 8.83
N GLU A 29 -3.18 -22.49 9.95
CA GLU A 29 -3.81 -22.98 11.18
C GLU A 29 -5.28 -23.39 11.02
N ASN A 30 -5.94 -22.97 9.93
CA ASN A 30 -7.33 -23.31 9.61
C ASN A 30 -7.43 -24.45 8.58
N GLY A 31 -6.31 -25.08 8.20
CA GLY A 31 -6.27 -26.16 7.22
C GLY A 31 -6.43 -25.71 5.77
N LEU A 32 -6.33 -24.41 5.49
CA LEU A 32 -6.43 -23.83 4.16
C LEU A 32 -5.04 -23.66 3.52
N PRO A 33 -4.90 -23.74 2.17
CA PRO A 33 -3.64 -23.47 1.49
C PRO A 33 -3.03 -22.14 1.93
N LYS A 34 -1.80 -22.17 2.44
CA LYS A 34 -1.15 -21.00 3.06
C LYS A 34 -0.78 -19.94 2.04
N HIS A 35 -0.25 -20.35 0.89
CA HIS A 35 0.40 -19.46 -0.08
C HIS A 35 -0.43 -19.20 -1.35
N MET A 36 -1.66 -19.73 -1.41
CA MET A 36 -2.46 -19.75 -2.63
C MET A 36 -3.84 -19.13 -2.43
N GLU A 37 -4.27 -18.36 -3.43
CA GLU A 37 -5.56 -17.66 -3.43
C GLU A 37 -6.74 -18.53 -3.87
N TRP A 38 -6.52 -19.84 -4.05
CA TRP A 38 -7.54 -20.83 -4.32
C TRP A 38 -7.05 -22.24 -3.95
N LEU A 39 -7.97 -23.20 -3.91
CA LEU A 39 -7.69 -24.57 -3.49
C LEU A 39 -6.83 -25.34 -4.50
N GLU A 40 -7.07 -25.18 -5.79
CA GLU A 40 -6.38 -25.96 -6.83
C GLU A 40 -6.15 -25.16 -8.12
N GLY A 41 -4.98 -25.36 -8.72
CA GLY A 41 -4.66 -24.96 -10.08
C GLY A 41 -4.32 -23.49 -10.30
N ILE A 42 -3.95 -23.20 -11.55
CA ILE A 42 -3.61 -21.85 -12.04
C ILE A 42 -4.80 -21.31 -12.82
N SER A 43 -5.18 -20.05 -12.56
CA SER A 43 -6.38 -19.44 -13.16
C SER A 43 -6.16 -18.82 -14.53
N VAL A 44 -4.96 -18.30 -14.81
CA VAL A 44 -4.65 -17.67 -16.11
C VAL A 44 -4.68 -18.72 -17.23
N ALA A 45 -5.10 -18.31 -18.43
CA ALA A 45 -4.98 -19.17 -19.61
C ALA A 45 -3.53 -19.29 -20.09
N ALA A 46 -2.76 -18.22 -19.91
CA ALA A 46 -1.35 -18.18 -20.25
C ALA A 46 -0.64 -17.03 -19.52
N LEU A 47 0.68 -17.10 -19.44
CA LEU A 47 1.52 -16.04 -18.88
C LEU A 47 2.50 -15.49 -19.91
N VAL A 48 2.63 -14.16 -19.97
CA VAL A 48 3.59 -13.45 -20.82
C VAL A 48 4.47 -12.58 -19.93
N VAL A 49 5.79 -12.81 -20.00
CA VAL A 49 6.79 -12.12 -19.16
C VAL A 49 7.92 -11.55 -19.99
N GLY A 50 8.64 -10.57 -19.42
CA GLY A 50 9.87 -10.04 -20.02
C GLY A 50 10.99 -11.06 -19.93
N GLU A 51 11.34 -11.44 -18.72
CA GLU A 51 12.39 -12.39 -18.39
C GLU A 51 11.90 -13.35 -17.31
N ILE A 52 12.35 -14.60 -17.39
CA ILE A 52 12.04 -15.66 -16.42
C ILE A 52 13.30 -15.97 -15.61
N CYS A 53 13.17 -16.03 -14.28
CA CYS A 53 14.23 -16.46 -13.39
C CYS A 53 14.27 -17.99 -13.33
N GLU A 54 15.29 -18.58 -13.94
CA GLU A 54 15.53 -20.04 -13.96
C GLU A 54 16.07 -20.58 -12.62
N ALA A 55 16.70 -19.72 -11.81
CA ALA A 55 17.35 -20.07 -10.55
C ALA A 55 16.81 -19.21 -9.38
N PRO A 56 15.58 -19.48 -8.91
CA PRO A 56 14.97 -18.72 -7.84
C PRO A 56 15.75 -18.83 -6.53
N SER A 57 15.70 -17.78 -5.71
CA SER A 57 16.28 -17.76 -4.36
C SER A 57 15.27 -17.23 -3.36
N HIS A 58 14.62 -18.15 -2.65
CA HIS A 58 13.75 -17.86 -1.54
C HIS A 58 13.70 -19.07 -0.62
N TRP A 59 13.69 -18.86 0.69
CA TRP A 59 13.69 -19.94 1.69
C TRP A 59 12.44 -20.83 1.63
N GLN A 60 11.34 -20.34 1.02
CA GLN A 60 10.12 -21.13 0.79
C GLN A 60 10.07 -21.80 -0.59
N ALA A 61 11.01 -21.52 -1.50
CA ALA A 61 10.93 -22.04 -2.87
C ALA A 61 11.01 -23.58 -2.88
N LYS A 62 10.07 -24.23 -3.60
CA LYS A 62 10.04 -25.68 -3.80
C LYS A 62 10.29 -26.07 -5.24
N GLU A 63 9.81 -25.27 -6.18
CA GLU A 63 9.98 -25.47 -7.62
C GLU A 63 10.09 -24.13 -8.35
N THR A 64 10.54 -24.16 -9.60
CA THR A 64 10.54 -22.97 -10.46
C THR A 64 9.12 -22.64 -10.94
N LEU A 65 8.90 -21.40 -11.35
CA LEU A 65 7.63 -20.99 -11.96
C LEU A 65 7.33 -21.84 -13.22
N SER A 66 8.35 -22.12 -14.04
CA SER A 66 8.21 -22.92 -15.26
C SER A 66 7.73 -24.34 -14.98
N GLN A 67 8.34 -25.02 -14.00
CA GLN A 67 7.94 -26.38 -13.58
C GLN A 67 6.49 -26.41 -13.06
N TRP A 68 6.12 -25.43 -12.23
CA TRP A 68 4.76 -25.34 -11.70
C TRP A 68 3.72 -25.12 -12.80
N MET A 69 4.02 -24.24 -13.77
CA MET A 69 3.16 -23.99 -14.92
C MET A 69 3.02 -25.22 -15.83
N GLU A 70 4.12 -25.93 -16.08
CA GLU A 70 4.14 -27.18 -16.86
C GLU A 70 3.26 -28.25 -16.20
N LYS A 71 3.41 -28.47 -14.87
CA LYS A 71 2.59 -29.40 -14.09
C LYS A 71 1.08 -29.12 -14.20
N HIS A 72 0.70 -27.86 -14.33
CA HIS A 72 -0.69 -27.42 -14.45
C HIS A 72 -1.16 -27.24 -15.91
N ASN A 73 -0.33 -27.60 -16.89
CA ASN A 73 -0.60 -27.42 -18.32
C ASN A 73 -0.96 -25.97 -18.69
N VAL A 74 -0.29 -24.99 -18.06
CA VAL A 74 -0.48 -23.58 -18.37
C VAL A 74 0.67 -23.08 -19.23
N PRO A 75 0.41 -22.62 -20.47
CA PRO A 75 1.46 -22.10 -21.33
C PRO A 75 2.03 -20.78 -20.82
N GLY A 76 3.33 -20.60 -21.01
CA GLY A 76 4.06 -19.37 -20.74
C GLY A 76 4.97 -18.98 -21.90
N ILE A 77 5.26 -17.69 -22.03
CA ILE A 77 6.27 -17.18 -22.97
C ILE A 77 7.08 -16.06 -22.29
N SER A 78 8.41 -16.12 -22.45
CA SER A 78 9.37 -15.12 -21.98
C SER A 78 10.10 -14.47 -23.17
N GLY A 79 10.91 -13.44 -22.91
CA GLY A 79 11.62 -12.70 -23.96
C GLY A 79 10.74 -11.70 -24.72
N ILE A 80 9.57 -11.36 -24.17
CA ILE A 80 8.60 -10.45 -24.81
C ILE A 80 8.75 -9.05 -24.23
N ASP A 81 8.73 -8.01 -25.09
CA ASP A 81 8.61 -6.62 -24.64
C ASP A 81 7.20 -6.38 -24.06
N THR A 82 7.05 -6.69 -22.77
CA THR A 82 5.79 -6.54 -22.05
C THR A 82 5.40 -5.07 -21.89
N ARG A 83 6.35 -4.12 -21.94
CA ARG A 83 6.06 -2.69 -21.94
C ARG A 83 5.38 -2.26 -23.24
N PHE A 84 5.89 -2.71 -24.39
CA PHE A 84 5.27 -2.46 -25.70
C PHE A 84 3.86 -3.08 -25.78
N LEU A 85 3.70 -4.32 -25.32
CA LEU A 85 2.39 -4.98 -25.29
C LEU A 85 1.40 -4.25 -24.37
N THR A 86 1.85 -3.80 -23.20
CA THR A 86 1.04 -3.00 -22.27
C THR A 86 0.58 -1.70 -22.91
N LYS A 87 1.46 -0.99 -23.63
CA LYS A 87 1.08 0.21 -24.39
C LYS A 87 0.02 -0.09 -25.44
N LYS A 88 0.18 -1.16 -26.22
CA LYS A 88 -0.81 -1.58 -27.22
C LYS A 88 -2.18 -1.87 -26.60
N ILE A 89 -2.23 -2.59 -25.48
CA ILE A 89 -3.48 -2.89 -24.76
C ILE A 89 -4.10 -1.59 -24.22
N ARG A 90 -3.29 -0.68 -23.66
CA ARG A 90 -3.78 0.61 -23.17
C ARG A 90 -4.37 1.49 -24.28
N GLU A 91 -3.73 1.50 -25.45
CA GLU A 91 -4.12 2.32 -26.60
C GLU A 91 -5.36 1.77 -27.32
N ASN A 92 -5.45 0.45 -27.49
CA ASN A 92 -6.52 -0.21 -28.26
C ASN A 92 -7.64 -0.80 -27.39
N GLY A 93 -7.45 -0.86 -26.07
CA GLY A 93 -8.35 -1.54 -25.15
C GLY A 93 -8.05 -3.02 -25.01
N THR A 94 -8.92 -3.74 -24.29
CA THR A 94 -8.79 -5.18 -24.08
C THR A 94 -8.79 -5.90 -25.43
N MET A 95 -7.73 -6.64 -25.71
CA MET A 95 -7.51 -7.34 -26.98
C MET A 95 -7.66 -8.85 -26.79
N LEU A 96 -8.18 -9.51 -27.83
CA LEU A 96 -8.04 -10.95 -27.95
C LEU A 96 -6.62 -11.30 -28.40
N GLY A 97 -6.11 -12.42 -27.92
CA GLY A 97 -4.77 -12.89 -28.25
C GLY A 97 -4.66 -14.40 -28.08
N CYS A 98 -3.61 -14.97 -28.64
CA CYS A 98 -3.26 -16.37 -28.52
C CYS A 98 -1.73 -16.51 -28.50
N ILE A 99 -1.23 -17.48 -27.73
CA ILE A 99 0.15 -17.95 -27.85
C ILE A 99 0.13 -19.15 -28.79
N VAL A 100 1.00 -19.14 -29.79
CA VAL A 100 1.16 -20.21 -30.77
C VAL A 100 2.61 -20.70 -30.75
N TYR A 101 2.78 -22.02 -30.83
CA TYR A 101 4.12 -22.64 -30.83
C TYR A 101 4.85 -22.39 -32.16
N GLU A 102 4.11 -22.53 -33.26
CA GLU A 102 4.58 -22.25 -34.62
C GLU A 102 3.76 -21.13 -35.24
N ARG A 103 4.39 -20.38 -36.15
CA ARG A 103 3.71 -19.34 -36.90
C ARG A 103 2.66 -20.00 -37.81
N PRO A 104 1.37 -19.66 -37.70
CA PRO A 104 0.34 -20.23 -38.56
C PRO A 104 0.58 -19.88 -40.03
N GLU A 105 0.40 -20.84 -40.93
CA GLU A 105 0.52 -20.62 -42.38
C GLU A 105 -0.53 -19.63 -42.91
N ASN A 106 -1.73 -19.62 -42.31
CA ASN A 106 -2.83 -18.74 -42.68
C ASN A 106 -3.42 -18.05 -41.44
N LEU A 107 -2.97 -16.81 -41.20
CA LEU A 107 -3.42 -15.98 -40.08
C LEU A 107 -4.91 -15.59 -40.19
N GLU A 108 -5.46 -15.48 -41.41
CA GLU A 108 -6.85 -15.04 -41.63
C GLU A 108 -7.88 -16.12 -41.24
N LYS A 109 -7.46 -17.39 -41.21
CA LYS A 109 -8.31 -18.50 -40.72
C LYS A 109 -8.29 -18.65 -39.20
N PHE A 110 -7.40 -17.94 -38.51
CA PHE A 110 -7.27 -18.06 -37.06
C PHE A 110 -8.43 -17.32 -36.37
N THR A 111 -9.31 -18.08 -35.72
CA THR A 111 -10.47 -17.51 -35.05
C THR A 111 -10.15 -17.29 -33.57
N PHE A 112 -10.20 -16.04 -33.13
CA PHE A 112 -10.07 -15.71 -31.72
C PHE A 112 -11.37 -16.03 -30.98
N SER A 113 -11.26 -16.69 -29.83
CA SER A 113 -12.40 -16.92 -28.93
C SER A 113 -12.44 -15.82 -27.88
N ASP A 114 -13.59 -15.15 -27.73
CA ASP A 114 -13.80 -14.18 -26.66
C ASP A 114 -14.34 -14.87 -25.40
N PRO A 115 -13.54 -14.99 -24.33
CA PRO A 115 -13.98 -15.65 -23.10
C PRO A 115 -15.10 -14.88 -22.38
N ASN A 116 -15.30 -13.59 -22.64
CA ASN A 116 -16.36 -12.80 -21.99
C ASN A 116 -17.77 -13.19 -22.46
N GLN A 117 -17.91 -13.95 -23.55
CA GLN A 117 -19.19 -14.47 -24.01
C GLN A 117 -19.68 -15.67 -23.18
N ARG A 118 -18.79 -16.29 -22.38
CA ARG A 118 -19.09 -17.43 -21.52
C ARG A 118 -19.39 -16.98 -20.09
N ASN A 119 -20.11 -17.81 -19.35
CA ASN A 119 -20.31 -17.58 -17.91
C ASN A 119 -19.09 -18.08 -17.12
N LEU A 120 -18.04 -17.24 -17.08
CA LEU A 120 -16.79 -17.56 -16.37
C LEU A 120 -17.00 -17.74 -14.86
N VAL A 121 -18.02 -17.09 -14.30
CA VAL A 121 -18.41 -17.27 -12.89
C VAL A 121 -18.86 -18.71 -12.64
N ALA A 122 -19.72 -19.26 -13.50
CA ALA A 122 -20.17 -20.65 -13.38
C ALA A 122 -19.02 -21.67 -13.52
N GLU A 123 -18.00 -21.36 -14.32
CA GLU A 123 -16.81 -22.18 -14.46
C GLU A 123 -15.99 -22.20 -13.17
N CYS A 124 -15.81 -21.04 -12.52
CA CYS A 124 -15.01 -20.90 -11.32
C CYS A 124 -15.72 -21.32 -10.03
N SER A 125 -17.03 -21.10 -9.94
CA SER A 125 -17.82 -21.33 -8.72
C SER A 125 -17.72 -22.77 -8.23
N VAL A 126 -17.68 -22.94 -6.90
CA VAL A 126 -17.92 -24.23 -6.23
C VAL A 126 -19.22 -24.87 -6.73
N LYS A 127 -19.24 -26.20 -6.75
CA LYS A 127 -20.40 -26.99 -7.22
C LYS A 127 -21.34 -27.40 -6.09
N LYS A 128 -20.85 -27.38 -4.85
CA LYS A 128 -21.60 -27.69 -3.63
C LYS A 128 -21.17 -26.71 -2.53
N PRO A 129 -22.04 -26.41 -1.56
CA PRO A 129 -21.67 -25.58 -0.43
C PRO A 129 -20.46 -26.12 0.32
N MET A 130 -19.62 -25.21 0.81
CA MET A 130 -18.47 -25.50 1.68
C MET A 130 -18.59 -24.67 2.95
N VAL A 131 -18.29 -25.27 4.09
CA VAL A 131 -18.35 -24.60 5.40
C VAL A 131 -16.93 -24.45 5.95
N PHE A 132 -16.59 -23.23 6.36
CA PHE A 132 -15.33 -22.88 6.99
C PHE A 132 -15.60 -22.35 8.40
N ASN A 133 -14.74 -22.74 9.34
CA ASN A 133 -14.88 -22.42 10.77
C ASN A 133 -16.29 -22.77 11.30
N GLU A 134 -16.63 -24.06 11.28
CA GLU A 134 -18.01 -24.55 11.51
C GLU A 134 -18.61 -24.15 12.86
N SER A 135 -17.79 -24.02 13.91
CA SER A 135 -18.19 -23.56 15.24
C SER A 135 -18.19 -22.03 15.39
N GLY A 136 -17.78 -21.31 14.35
CA GLY A 136 -17.65 -19.86 14.34
C GLY A 136 -18.98 -19.10 14.39
N SER A 137 -18.88 -17.81 14.65
CA SER A 137 -20.00 -16.86 14.68
C SER A 137 -19.48 -15.43 14.43
N PRO A 138 -20.20 -14.58 13.68
CA PRO A 138 -21.52 -14.82 13.06
C PRO A 138 -21.48 -15.75 11.84
N ARG A 139 -22.66 -16.16 11.34
CA ARG A 139 -22.80 -16.98 10.12
C ARG A 139 -22.84 -16.09 8.88
N ILE A 140 -21.86 -16.21 8.01
CA ILE A 140 -21.78 -15.46 6.76
C ILE A 140 -22.08 -16.39 5.58
N CYS A 141 -23.07 -16.05 4.78
CA CYS A 141 -23.29 -16.69 3.48
C CYS A 141 -22.42 -15.97 2.44
N ALA A 142 -21.47 -16.67 1.83
CA ALA A 142 -20.60 -16.14 0.79
C ALA A 142 -20.99 -16.73 -0.57
N ILE A 143 -21.41 -15.90 -1.53
CA ILE A 143 -21.69 -16.36 -2.90
C ILE A 143 -20.36 -16.47 -3.66
N ASP A 144 -20.00 -17.67 -4.10
CA ASP A 144 -18.79 -17.89 -4.88
C ASP A 144 -18.95 -17.44 -6.33
N CYS A 145 -18.53 -16.21 -6.61
CA CYS A 145 -18.48 -15.70 -7.97
C CYS A 145 -17.11 -15.95 -8.66
N GLY A 146 -16.20 -16.70 -8.03
CA GLY A 146 -14.77 -16.68 -8.36
C GLY A 146 -13.93 -16.06 -7.24
N LEU A 147 -14.36 -16.26 -5.99
CA LEU A 147 -13.73 -15.82 -4.75
C LEU A 147 -12.20 -16.08 -4.68
N LYS A 148 -11.48 -15.12 -4.10
CA LYS A 148 -10.12 -15.32 -3.59
C LYS A 148 -10.15 -15.88 -2.18
N LEU A 149 -9.39 -16.94 -1.93
CA LEU A 149 -9.42 -17.67 -0.66
C LEU A 149 -9.13 -16.75 0.53
N ASN A 150 -8.33 -15.71 0.36
CA ASN A 150 -8.05 -14.77 1.45
C ASN A 150 -9.31 -14.03 1.94
N GLN A 151 -10.36 -13.87 1.13
CA GLN A 151 -11.65 -13.34 1.60
C GLN A 151 -12.27 -14.23 2.70
N ILE A 152 -12.15 -15.56 2.57
CA ILE A 152 -12.58 -16.50 3.61
C ILE A 152 -11.67 -16.38 4.83
N LYS A 153 -10.35 -16.32 4.62
CA LYS A 153 -9.35 -16.16 5.70
C LYS A 153 -9.63 -14.90 6.54
N CYS A 154 -9.90 -13.76 5.90
CA CYS A 154 -10.25 -12.52 6.57
C CYS A 154 -11.48 -12.67 7.49
N PHE A 155 -12.48 -13.47 7.10
CA PHE A 155 -13.66 -13.72 7.93
C PHE A 155 -13.40 -14.71 9.08
N ILE A 156 -12.77 -15.86 8.80
CA ILE A 156 -12.54 -16.89 9.82
C ILE A 156 -11.49 -16.44 10.85
N GLY A 157 -10.49 -15.65 10.44
CA GLY A 157 -9.52 -15.04 11.36
C GLY A 157 -10.17 -14.05 12.34
N ARG A 158 -11.38 -13.58 12.02
CA ARG A 158 -12.23 -12.75 12.90
C ARG A 158 -13.32 -13.56 13.63
N GLY A 159 -13.23 -14.90 13.58
CA GLY A 159 -14.12 -15.81 14.29
C GLY A 159 -15.43 -16.16 13.58
N ALA A 160 -15.70 -15.63 12.38
CA ALA A 160 -16.94 -15.90 11.67
C ALA A 160 -16.98 -17.33 11.10
N ARG A 161 -18.18 -17.93 11.07
CA ARG A 161 -18.46 -19.14 10.28
C ARG A 161 -18.83 -18.71 8.87
N VAL A 162 -18.16 -19.24 7.86
CA VAL A 162 -18.46 -18.90 6.46
C VAL A 162 -19.01 -20.10 5.71
N GLU A 163 -20.16 -19.92 5.09
CA GLU A 163 -20.75 -20.89 4.17
C GLU A 163 -20.64 -20.37 2.75
N LEU A 164 -19.70 -20.94 2.00
CA LEU A 164 -19.45 -20.63 0.61
C LEU A 164 -20.41 -21.42 -0.27
N VAL A 165 -21.30 -20.74 -0.98
CA VAL A 165 -22.34 -21.34 -1.81
C VAL A 165 -22.08 -21.09 -3.30
N PRO A 166 -22.61 -21.95 -4.20
CA PRO A 166 -22.52 -21.72 -5.64
C PRO A 166 -23.07 -20.36 -6.09
N TRP A 167 -22.56 -19.84 -7.20
CA TRP A 167 -22.96 -18.53 -7.77
C TRP A 167 -24.48 -18.36 -7.99
N ASN A 168 -25.19 -19.45 -8.31
CA ASN A 168 -26.62 -19.49 -8.58
C ASN A 168 -27.45 -20.06 -7.42
N TRP A 169 -26.90 -20.05 -6.21
CA TRP A 169 -27.57 -20.56 -5.03
C TRP A 169 -28.86 -19.81 -4.71
N GLU A 170 -29.91 -20.54 -4.31
CA GLU A 170 -31.13 -19.93 -3.81
C GLU A 170 -30.90 -19.43 -2.39
N LEU A 171 -30.94 -18.10 -2.21
CA LEU A 171 -30.67 -17.49 -0.92
C LEU A 171 -31.89 -17.60 0.00
N ASP A 172 -31.66 -18.12 1.20
CA ASP A 172 -32.59 -18.07 2.32
C ASP A 172 -32.01 -17.21 3.44
N GLU A 173 -32.61 -16.04 3.65
CA GLU A 173 -32.23 -15.09 4.69
C GLU A 173 -32.25 -15.75 6.09
N SER A 174 -33.06 -16.77 6.36
CA SER A 174 -33.13 -17.42 7.67
C SER A 174 -31.83 -18.12 8.10
N THR A 175 -30.96 -18.47 7.13
CA THR A 175 -29.82 -19.36 7.32
C THR A 175 -28.50 -18.65 7.70
N PHE A 176 -28.39 -17.35 7.44
CA PHE A 176 -27.17 -16.57 7.66
C PHE A 176 -27.44 -15.26 8.41
N ASP A 177 -26.42 -14.67 9.01
CA ASP A 177 -26.50 -13.38 9.70
C ASP A 177 -26.05 -12.20 8.83
N GLY A 178 -25.17 -12.46 7.84
CA GLY A 178 -24.74 -11.49 6.83
C GLY A 178 -24.51 -12.16 5.47
N LEU A 179 -24.67 -11.39 4.39
CA LEU A 179 -24.43 -11.84 3.01
C LEU A 179 -23.16 -11.20 2.45
N PHE A 180 -22.28 -12.02 1.91
CA PHE A 180 -21.08 -11.61 1.23
C PHE A 180 -21.12 -12.06 -0.24
N ILE A 181 -20.72 -11.18 -1.16
CA ILE A 181 -20.68 -11.45 -2.60
C ILE A 181 -19.23 -11.26 -3.04
N SER A 182 -18.60 -12.36 -3.46
CA SER A 182 -17.16 -12.38 -3.73
C SER A 182 -16.77 -11.64 -5.01
N ASN A 183 -15.46 -11.51 -5.23
CA ASN A 183 -14.92 -11.18 -6.54
C ASN A 183 -15.18 -12.30 -7.56
N GLY A 184 -14.83 -12.04 -8.83
CA GLY A 184 -14.94 -13.04 -9.88
C GLY A 184 -14.53 -12.54 -11.26
N PRO A 185 -14.41 -13.47 -12.24
CA PRO A 185 -14.13 -13.14 -13.64
C PRO A 185 -15.41 -12.79 -14.42
N GLY A 186 -15.21 -12.20 -15.60
CA GLY A 186 -16.26 -12.08 -16.62
C GLY A 186 -17.12 -10.82 -16.52
N ASP A 187 -18.23 -10.84 -17.25
CA ASP A 187 -19.17 -9.72 -17.36
C ASP A 187 -20.34 -9.91 -16.37
N PRO A 188 -20.63 -8.95 -15.47
CA PRO A 188 -21.76 -9.05 -14.53
C PRO A 188 -23.13 -9.27 -15.19
N VAL A 189 -23.30 -8.89 -16.47
CA VAL A 189 -24.57 -9.03 -17.20
C VAL A 189 -24.98 -10.49 -17.40
N VAL A 190 -24.04 -11.44 -17.38
CA VAL A 190 -24.35 -12.87 -17.54
C VAL A 190 -24.85 -13.53 -16.24
N CYS A 191 -24.67 -12.88 -15.08
CA CYS A 191 -25.00 -13.40 -13.75
C CYS A 191 -26.44 -13.07 -13.31
N LYS A 192 -27.42 -13.21 -14.22
CA LYS A 192 -28.81 -12.78 -13.98
C LYS A 192 -29.48 -13.50 -12.80
N GLU A 193 -29.20 -14.79 -12.63
CA GLU A 193 -29.71 -15.60 -11.51
C GLU A 193 -29.22 -15.06 -10.16
N THR A 194 -27.92 -14.80 -10.04
CA THR A 194 -27.31 -14.20 -8.84
C THR A 194 -27.91 -12.82 -8.55
N VAL A 195 -28.04 -11.98 -9.57
CA VAL A 195 -28.65 -10.64 -9.42
C VAL A 195 -30.08 -10.74 -8.90
N ALA A 196 -30.89 -11.68 -9.42
CA ALA A 196 -32.26 -11.90 -8.96
C ALA A 196 -32.32 -12.32 -7.48
N GLN A 197 -31.39 -13.18 -7.03
CA GLN A 197 -31.29 -13.59 -5.62
C GLN A 197 -30.86 -12.42 -4.73
N ILE A 198 -29.88 -11.61 -5.15
CA ILE A 198 -29.48 -10.40 -4.41
C ILE A 198 -30.66 -9.42 -4.33
N GLN A 199 -31.40 -9.20 -5.41
CA GLN A 199 -32.60 -8.37 -5.44
C GLN A 199 -33.66 -8.83 -4.43
N LYS A 200 -33.88 -10.15 -4.33
CA LYS A 200 -34.79 -10.75 -3.34
C LYS A 200 -34.34 -10.38 -1.93
N ILE A 201 -33.05 -10.52 -1.62
CA ILE A 201 -32.49 -10.14 -0.31
C ILE A 201 -32.64 -8.64 -0.05
N LEU A 202 -32.22 -7.74 -0.96
CA LEU A 202 -32.25 -6.30 -0.70
C LEU A 202 -33.65 -5.70 -0.46
N LYS A 203 -34.70 -6.31 -1.03
CA LYS A 203 -36.09 -5.88 -0.83
C LYS A 203 -36.55 -6.07 0.61
N PHE A 204 -36.22 -7.22 1.22
CA PHE A 204 -36.78 -7.63 2.51
C PHE A 204 -35.76 -7.59 3.66
N ALA A 205 -34.48 -7.73 3.35
CA ALA A 205 -33.45 -7.95 4.34
C ALA A 205 -33.07 -6.69 5.09
N LYS A 206 -32.89 -6.89 6.40
CA LYS A 206 -32.21 -5.93 7.29
C LYS A 206 -30.76 -6.36 7.56
N LYS A 207 -30.35 -7.53 7.07
CA LYS A 207 -29.02 -8.11 7.31
C LYS A 207 -27.95 -7.42 6.48
N PRO A 208 -26.74 -7.21 7.01
CA PRO A 208 -25.67 -6.58 6.25
C PRO A 208 -25.31 -7.32 4.97
N VAL A 209 -25.02 -6.55 3.91
CA VAL A 209 -24.58 -7.07 2.61
C VAL A 209 -23.27 -6.38 2.22
N PHE A 210 -22.26 -7.18 1.88
CA PHE A 210 -20.95 -6.69 1.44
C PHE A 210 -20.54 -7.35 0.11
N GLY A 211 -20.25 -6.52 -0.91
CA GLY A 211 -19.78 -6.98 -2.21
C GLY A 211 -18.34 -6.53 -2.52
N ILE A 212 -17.53 -7.42 -3.09
CA ILE A 212 -16.15 -7.12 -3.52
C ILE A 212 -15.99 -7.34 -5.02
N CYS A 213 -15.39 -6.38 -5.73
CA CYS A 213 -15.06 -6.47 -7.15
C CYS A 213 -16.27 -6.84 -8.03
N LEU A 214 -16.36 -8.06 -8.55
CA LEU A 214 -17.58 -8.51 -9.25
C LEU A 214 -18.82 -8.43 -8.35
N GLY A 215 -18.70 -8.75 -7.06
CA GLY A 215 -19.77 -8.59 -6.08
C GLY A 215 -20.24 -7.14 -5.92
N HIS A 216 -19.34 -6.16 -6.08
CA HIS A 216 -19.74 -4.75 -6.16
C HIS A 216 -20.61 -4.47 -7.39
N GLN A 217 -20.23 -5.03 -8.55
CA GLN A 217 -20.98 -4.86 -9.80
C GLN A 217 -22.35 -5.55 -9.76
N LEU A 218 -22.41 -6.77 -9.20
CA LEU A 218 -23.67 -7.52 -9.02
C LEU A 218 -24.60 -6.83 -8.03
N LEU A 219 -24.07 -6.34 -6.90
CA LEU A 219 -24.84 -5.54 -5.94
C LEU A 219 -25.38 -4.26 -6.60
N SER A 220 -24.55 -3.54 -7.34
CA SER A 220 -24.95 -2.31 -8.04
C SER A 220 -26.03 -2.58 -9.10
N THR A 221 -25.87 -3.66 -9.87
CA THR A 221 -26.85 -4.10 -10.88
C THR A 221 -28.18 -4.49 -10.23
N SER A 222 -28.12 -5.14 -9.07
CA SER A 222 -29.33 -5.53 -8.32
C SER A 222 -30.20 -4.34 -7.91
N VAL A 223 -29.59 -3.17 -7.70
CA VAL A 223 -30.31 -1.93 -7.37
C VAL A 223 -30.63 -1.05 -8.58
N GLY A 224 -30.39 -1.54 -9.80
CA GLY A 224 -30.76 -0.87 -11.04
C GLY A 224 -29.63 -0.08 -11.72
N CYS A 225 -28.39 -0.16 -11.22
CA CYS A 225 -27.27 0.48 -11.89
C CYS A 225 -26.90 -0.25 -13.19
N LYS A 226 -26.36 0.49 -14.16
CA LYS A 226 -25.74 -0.08 -15.35
C LYS A 226 -24.24 -0.30 -15.13
N THR A 227 -23.72 -1.37 -15.71
CA THR A 227 -22.28 -1.64 -15.82
C THR A 227 -21.81 -1.39 -17.25
N TYR A 228 -20.52 -1.09 -17.43
CA TYR A 228 -19.92 -0.92 -18.75
C TYR A 228 -18.51 -1.51 -18.78
N LYS A 229 -18.07 -1.95 -19.96
CA LYS A 229 -16.70 -2.42 -20.19
C LYS A 229 -15.76 -1.22 -20.21
N MET A 230 -14.73 -1.26 -19.37
CA MET A 230 -13.65 -0.28 -19.39
C MET A 230 -12.73 -0.56 -20.58
N LYS A 231 -12.05 0.48 -21.08
CA LYS A 231 -11.12 0.35 -22.22
C LYS A 231 -10.07 -0.75 -21.96
N TYR A 232 -9.27 -0.61 -20.92
CA TYR A 232 -8.24 -1.58 -20.54
C TYR A 232 -8.35 -2.04 -19.09
N GLY A 233 -9.36 -1.59 -18.33
CA GLY A 233 -9.63 -1.98 -16.95
C GLY A 233 -8.59 -1.49 -15.93
N ASN A 234 -8.89 -1.73 -14.67
CA ASN A 234 -8.04 -1.40 -13.53
C ASN A 234 -7.42 -2.68 -12.98
N ARG A 235 -6.10 -2.81 -13.19
CA ARG A 235 -5.31 -4.00 -12.84
C ARG A 235 -3.97 -3.62 -12.25
N GLY A 236 -3.77 -3.90 -10.98
CA GLY A 236 -2.53 -3.59 -10.28
C GLY A 236 -2.71 -3.48 -8.76
N HIS A 237 -1.62 -3.18 -8.07
CA HIS A 237 -1.58 -3.08 -6.60
C HIS A 237 -1.39 -1.63 -6.10
N ASN A 238 -1.48 -0.67 -7.01
CA ASN A 238 -1.14 0.73 -6.77
C ASN A 238 -2.26 1.68 -7.25
N LEU A 239 -3.52 1.28 -7.13
CA LEU A 239 -4.63 2.10 -7.60
C LEU A 239 -5.18 2.97 -6.47
N PRO A 240 -5.11 4.31 -6.58
CA PRO A 240 -5.56 5.23 -5.54
C PRO A 240 -7.08 5.38 -5.54
N CYS A 241 -7.71 5.12 -4.40
CA CYS A 241 -9.15 5.28 -4.19
C CYS A 241 -9.43 6.34 -3.14
N ILE A 242 -10.21 7.36 -3.50
CA ILE A 242 -10.66 8.42 -2.59
C ILE A 242 -11.98 7.97 -1.94
N HIS A 243 -12.03 7.99 -0.62
CA HIS A 243 -13.25 7.79 0.15
C HIS A 243 -14.03 9.11 0.27
N HIS A 244 -15.26 9.16 -0.24
CA HIS A 244 -16.06 10.40 -0.30
C HIS A 244 -16.42 10.97 1.07
N GLY A 245 -16.58 10.13 2.11
CA GLY A 245 -16.95 10.60 3.45
C GLY A 245 -15.82 11.30 4.22
N THR A 246 -14.55 10.98 3.93
CA THR A 246 -13.40 11.50 4.70
C THR A 246 -12.39 12.25 3.84
N GLY A 247 -12.48 12.16 2.51
CA GLY A 247 -11.50 12.73 1.58
C GLY A 247 -10.15 11.99 1.58
N ARG A 248 -10.00 10.91 2.35
CA ARG A 248 -8.76 10.13 2.39
C ARG A 248 -8.60 9.31 1.12
N CYS A 249 -7.35 9.23 0.65
CA CYS A 249 -6.95 8.36 -0.44
C CYS A 249 -6.28 7.10 0.13
N PHE A 250 -6.62 5.94 -0.41
CA PHE A 250 -6.06 4.64 -0.05
C PHE A 250 -5.45 3.99 -1.28
N MET A 251 -4.35 3.26 -1.10
CA MET A 251 -3.80 2.43 -2.17
C MET A 251 -4.56 1.11 -2.18
N THR A 252 -4.94 0.63 -3.36
CA THR A 252 -5.79 -0.56 -3.49
C THR A 252 -5.26 -1.54 -4.54
N SER A 253 -5.54 -2.82 -4.28
CA SER A 253 -5.37 -3.90 -5.24
C SER A 253 -6.65 -4.06 -6.07
N GLN A 254 -6.53 -4.05 -7.39
CA GLN A 254 -7.66 -4.10 -8.31
C GLN A 254 -7.39 -5.07 -9.45
N ASN A 255 -8.44 -5.79 -9.87
CA ASN A 255 -8.40 -6.64 -11.06
C ASN A 255 -9.79 -6.73 -11.71
N HIS A 256 -10.23 -5.67 -12.37
CA HIS A 256 -11.52 -5.65 -13.07
C HIS A 256 -11.46 -4.94 -14.42
N GLY A 257 -12.28 -5.41 -15.35
CA GLY A 257 -12.43 -4.83 -16.69
C GLY A 257 -13.76 -4.10 -16.91
N PHE A 258 -14.62 -4.05 -15.90
CA PHE A 258 -15.95 -3.45 -15.93
C PHE A 258 -16.10 -2.50 -14.76
N ALA A 259 -16.91 -1.46 -14.92
CA ALA A 259 -17.19 -0.49 -13.88
C ALA A 259 -18.69 -0.17 -13.81
N VAL A 260 -19.12 0.39 -12.68
CA VAL A 260 -20.50 0.80 -12.43
C VAL A 260 -20.70 2.26 -12.85
N ASN A 261 -21.79 2.55 -13.57
CA ASN A 261 -22.19 3.92 -13.89
C ASN A 261 -22.99 4.53 -12.73
N THR A 262 -22.38 5.48 -12.02
CA THR A 262 -22.97 6.19 -10.88
C THR A 262 -24.10 7.15 -11.26
N GLU A 263 -24.25 7.55 -12.52
CA GLU A 263 -25.39 8.35 -13.00
C GLU A 263 -26.70 7.58 -12.90
N THR A 264 -26.63 6.24 -12.86
CA THR A 264 -27.78 5.35 -12.74
C THR A 264 -28.07 4.92 -11.30
N LEU A 265 -27.37 5.49 -10.33
CA LEU A 265 -27.49 5.13 -8.92
C LEU A 265 -28.82 5.66 -8.33
N PRO A 266 -29.62 4.82 -7.64
CA PRO A 266 -30.85 5.29 -7.00
C PRO A 266 -30.59 6.28 -5.87
N LEU A 267 -31.57 7.14 -5.57
CA LEU A 267 -31.45 8.21 -4.55
C LEU A 267 -31.06 7.74 -3.15
N GLU A 268 -31.38 6.49 -2.79
CA GLU A 268 -31.08 5.89 -1.49
C GLU A 268 -29.62 5.43 -1.34
N TRP A 269 -28.85 5.51 -2.42
CA TRP A 269 -27.45 5.09 -2.51
C TRP A 269 -26.54 6.27 -2.83
N GLU A 270 -25.27 6.12 -2.51
CA GLU A 270 -24.24 7.08 -2.89
C GLU A 270 -22.91 6.37 -3.21
N PRO A 271 -22.05 6.99 -4.04
CA PRO A 271 -20.69 6.53 -4.24
C PRO A 271 -19.92 6.53 -2.91
N LEU A 272 -19.25 5.41 -2.61
CA LEU A 272 -18.42 5.26 -1.41
C LEU A 272 -16.96 5.60 -1.70
N PHE A 273 -16.42 5.03 -2.79
CA PHE A 273 -15.07 5.28 -3.26
C PHE A 273 -15.05 5.70 -4.73
N THR A 274 -14.02 6.43 -5.13
CA THR A 274 -13.76 6.78 -6.53
C THR A 274 -12.27 6.74 -6.82
N ASN A 275 -11.92 6.24 -7.99
CA ASN A 275 -10.54 6.15 -8.43
C ASN A 275 -9.98 7.56 -8.68
N ALA A 276 -8.84 7.89 -8.10
CA ALA A 276 -8.24 9.22 -8.24
C ALA A 276 -7.63 9.45 -9.63
N ASN A 277 -7.33 8.38 -10.39
CA ASN A 277 -6.68 8.49 -11.70
C ASN A 277 -7.68 8.71 -12.85
N ASP A 278 -8.83 8.02 -12.82
CA ASP A 278 -9.78 7.99 -13.95
C ASP A 278 -11.24 8.28 -13.55
N SER A 279 -11.49 8.57 -12.28
CA SER A 279 -12.83 8.88 -11.72
C SER A 279 -13.85 7.74 -11.84
N THR A 280 -13.44 6.49 -12.09
CA THR A 280 -14.40 5.37 -12.06
C THR A 280 -14.91 5.11 -10.65
N ASN A 281 -16.11 4.57 -10.55
CA ASN A 281 -16.68 4.18 -9.27
C ASN A 281 -15.91 3.00 -8.68
N GLU A 282 -15.56 3.12 -7.40
CA GLU A 282 -14.78 2.12 -6.68
C GLU A 282 -15.53 1.53 -5.48
N GLY A 283 -16.83 1.83 -5.38
CA GLY A 283 -17.68 1.38 -4.29
C GLY A 283 -18.97 2.19 -4.18
N ILE A 284 -20.00 1.57 -3.60
CA ILE A 284 -21.28 2.22 -3.28
C ILE A 284 -21.72 1.86 -1.88
N ILE A 285 -22.55 2.70 -1.28
CA ILE A 285 -23.13 2.46 0.04
C ILE A 285 -24.59 2.94 0.08
N HIS A 286 -25.44 2.21 0.78
CA HIS A 286 -26.80 2.67 1.05
C HIS A 286 -26.76 3.70 2.19
N LYS A 287 -27.54 4.78 2.05
CA LYS A 287 -27.59 5.87 3.04
C LYS A 287 -28.09 5.46 4.43
N GLN A 288 -28.84 4.36 4.53
CA GLN A 288 -29.49 3.92 5.78
C GLN A 288 -29.30 2.42 6.05
N LYS A 289 -29.56 1.57 5.05
CA LYS A 289 -29.44 0.11 5.20
C LYS A 289 -27.98 -0.34 5.27
N PRO A 290 -27.66 -1.47 5.91
CA PRO A 290 -26.29 -1.93 6.09
C PRO A 290 -25.72 -2.60 4.83
N PHE A 291 -25.79 -1.93 3.69
CA PHE A 291 -25.33 -2.46 2.41
C PHE A 291 -24.21 -1.59 1.85
N PHE A 292 -23.10 -2.21 1.49
CA PHE A 292 -21.99 -1.52 0.86
C PHE A 292 -21.17 -2.46 -0.02
N SER A 293 -20.32 -1.89 -0.85
CA SER A 293 -19.40 -2.66 -1.66
C SER A 293 -18.19 -1.85 -2.07
N GLY A 294 -17.10 -2.55 -2.38
CA GLY A 294 -15.87 -2.00 -2.95
C GLY A 294 -15.51 -2.71 -4.24
N GLN A 295 -15.07 -1.97 -5.25
CA GLN A 295 -14.68 -2.52 -6.55
C GLN A 295 -13.25 -3.11 -6.52
N PHE A 296 -12.43 -2.67 -5.57
CA PHE A 296 -11.11 -3.20 -5.26
C PHE A 296 -11.16 -4.41 -4.32
N HIS A 297 -9.99 -5.00 -4.04
CA HIS A 297 -9.80 -6.21 -3.23
C HIS A 297 -9.20 -5.85 -1.85
N PRO A 298 -10.01 -5.54 -0.82
CA PRO A 298 -9.54 -5.27 0.53
C PRO A 298 -8.88 -6.48 1.21
N GLU A 299 -9.12 -7.70 0.69
CA GLU A 299 -8.42 -8.92 1.09
C GLU A 299 -6.98 -9.00 0.56
N HIS A 300 -6.48 -7.99 -0.16
CA HIS A 300 -5.10 -7.91 -0.64
C HIS A 300 -4.59 -9.18 -1.33
N ASN A 301 -3.49 -9.80 -0.91
CA ASN A 301 -2.90 -11.04 -1.46
C ASN A 301 -2.99 -11.19 -2.99
N ALA A 302 -2.23 -10.40 -3.77
CA ALA A 302 -1.24 -9.42 -3.36
C ALA A 302 -1.78 -7.98 -3.33
N GLY A 303 -0.96 -7.07 -2.78
CA GLY A 303 -1.23 -5.64 -2.73
C GLY A 303 -1.32 -5.09 -1.30
N PRO A 304 -1.65 -3.80 -1.14
CA PRO A 304 -1.68 -3.14 0.15
C PRO A 304 -2.83 -3.63 1.03
N GLU A 305 -2.59 -3.69 2.35
CA GLU A 305 -3.56 -4.13 3.36
C GLU A 305 -4.43 -2.97 3.91
N ASP A 306 -4.29 -1.77 3.35
CA ASP A 306 -4.89 -0.49 3.79
C ASP A 306 -6.39 -0.54 4.14
N LEU A 307 -7.15 -1.43 3.50
CA LEU A 307 -8.60 -1.51 3.60
C LEU A 307 -9.14 -2.87 4.07
N GLU A 308 -8.30 -3.74 4.66
CA GLU A 308 -8.79 -4.99 5.26
C GLU A 308 -9.82 -4.74 6.37
N LEU A 309 -9.75 -3.56 7.03
CA LEU A 309 -10.73 -3.12 8.03
C LEU A 309 -12.19 -3.15 7.54
N LEU A 310 -12.45 -3.18 6.23
CA LEU A 310 -13.82 -3.30 5.70
C LEU A 310 -14.49 -4.61 6.14
N PHE A 311 -13.72 -5.68 6.35
CA PHE A 311 -14.20 -6.92 6.95
C PHE A 311 -14.62 -6.70 8.42
N ASP A 312 -13.85 -5.93 9.21
CA ASP A 312 -14.22 -5.56 10.59
C ASP A 312 -15.55 -4.82 10.62
N VAL A 313 -15.69 -3.80 9.75
CA VAL A 313 -16.89 -2.95 9.68
C VAL A 313 -18.12 -3.77 9.31
N PHE A 314 -17.99 -4.69 8.35
CA PHE A 314 -19.07 -5.60 7.99
C PHE A 314 -19.47 -6.53 9.14
N LEU A 315 -18.51 -7.23 9.77
CA LEU A 315 -18.82 -8.15 10.87
C LEU A 315 -19.40 -7.42 12.08
N LYS A 316 -18.92 -6.22 12.39
CA LYS A 316 -19.50 -5.39 13.45
C LYS A 316 -20.95 -5.02 13.15
N ALA A 317 -21.26 -4.68 11.90
CA ALA A 317 -22.63 -4.43 11.48
C ALA A 317 -23.51 -5.68 11.63
N VAL A 318 -22.97 -6.87 11.34
CA VAL A 318 -23.68 -8.15 11.50
C VAL A 318 -23.98 -8.40 12.98
N GLU A 319 -22.99 -8.25 13.86
CA GLU A 319 -23.17 -8.40 15.31
C GLU A 319 -24.20 -7.42 15.88
N ASN A 320 -24.13 -6.15 15.50
CA ASN A 320 -25.06 -5.13 15.97
C ASN A 320 -26.50 -5.46 15.55
N GLN A 321 -26.68 -5.89 14.29
CA GLN A 321 -27.98 -6.29 13.76
C GLN A 321 -28.57 -7.50 14.51
N ARG A 322 -27.73 -8.47 14.92
CA ARG A 322 -28.15 -9.66 15.69
C ARG A 322 -28.51 -9.35 17.14
N THR A 323 -27.74 -8.48 17.80
CA THR A 323 -27.83 -8.27 19.26
C THR A 323 -28.78 -7.14 19.67
N GLN A 324 -28.86 -6.08 18.87
CA GLN A 324 -29.57 -4.83 19.23
C GLN A 324 -30.61 -4.40 18.20
N GLY A 325 -30.76 -5.12 17.08
CA GLY A 325 -31.61 -4.69 15.96
C GLY A 325 -30.94 -3.57 15.14
N ALA A 326 -31.72 -2.61 14.63
CA ALA A 326 -31.16 -1.49 13.87
C ALA A 326 -30.29 -0.61 14.80
N SER A 327 -28.97 -0.57 14.55
CA SER A 327 -28.06 0.29 15.30
C SER A 327 -28.47 1.76 15.22
N THR A 328 -28.26 2.51 16.30
CA THR A 328 -28.42 3.98 16.30
C THR A 328 -27.46 4.66 15.32
N ILE A 329 -26.35 4.00 14.98
CA ILE A 329 -25.34 4.49 14.04
C ILE A 329 -25.41 3.65 12.77
N SER A 330 -25.72 4.29 11.64
CA SER A 330 -25.77 3.61 10.34
C SER A 330 -24.40 3.04 9.95
N LEU A 331 -24.39 1.98 9.13
CA LEU A 331 -23.14 1.39 8.59
C LEU A 331 -22.25 2.46 7.94
N ARG A 332 -22.87 3.38 7.20
CA ARG A 332 -22.20 4.55 6.60
C ARG A 332 -21.43 5.36 7.62
N GLN A 333 -22.05 5.68 8.75
CA GLN A 333 -21.41 6.44 9.82
C GLN A 333 -20.33 5.62 10.54
N GLN A 334 -20.53 4.32 10.73
CA GLN A 334 -19.51 3.43 11.29
C GLN A 334 -18.26 3.40 10.40
N LEU A 335 -18.43 3.25 9.09
CA LEU A 335 -17.35 3.27 8.11
C LEU A 335 -16.66 4.64 8.10
N MET A 336 -17.42 5.73 8.09
CA MET A 336 -16.85 7.08 8.15
C MET A 336 -16.02 7.28 9.42
N ASN A 337 -16.52 6.88 10.59
CA ASN A 337 -15.79 6.97 11.85
C ASN A 337 -14.49 6.14 11.82
N ARG A 338 -14.54 4.93 11.25
CA ARG A 338 -13.37 4.04 11.17
C ARG A 338 -12.30 4.57 10.22
N LEU A 339 -12.71 5.20 9.11
CA LEU A 339 -11.79 5.77 8.14
C LEU A 339 -11.36 7.20 8.46
N MET A 340 -12.03 7.90 9.39
CA MET A 340 -11.71 9.28 9.70
C MET A 340 -10.30 9.40 10.27
N TYR A 341 -9.58 10.43 9.82
CA TYR A 341 -8.29 10.82 10.40
C TYR A 341 -8.43 12.25 10.91
N ALA A 342 -8.25 12.43 12.22
CA ALA A 342 -8.15 13.75 12.83
C ALA A 342 -6.67 14.13 12.90
N PRO A 343 -6.19 15.10 12.09
CA PRO A 343 -4.83 15.56 12.17
C PRO A 343 -4.56 16.15 13.55
N LEU A 344 -3.35 15.97 14.08
CA LEU A 344 -2.93 16.61 15.33
C LEU A 344 -3.07 18.12 15.22
N ALA A 345 -3.54 18.77 16.28
CA ALA A 345 -3.67 20.22 16.33
C ALA A 345 -2.31 20.88 15.99
N GLY A 346 -2.33 21.82 15.04
CA GLY A 346 -1.11 22.49 14.57
C GLY A 346 -0.23 21.69 13.60
N SER A 347 -0.60 20.48 13.20
CA SER A 347 0.14 19.73 12.16
C SER A 347 -0.07 20.29 10.75
N LEU A 348 -1.29 20.75 10.45
CA LEU A 348 -1.61 21.41 9.19
C LEU A 348 -1.30 22.91 9.24
N LEU A 349 -0.88 23.46 8.10
CA LEU A 349 -0.66 24.89 7.96
C LEU A 349 -2.00 25.60 7.73
N GLU A 350 -2.38 26.49 8.65
CA GLU A 350 -3.59 27.33 8.47
C GLU A 350 -3.42 28.33 7.32
N LYS A 351 -2.18 28.82 7.12
CA LYS A 351 -1.84 29.78 6.07
C LYS A 351 -0.57 29.32 5.38
N ARG A 352 -0.57 29.43 4.06
CA ARG A 352 0.63 29.18 3.24
C ARG A 352 1.73 30.19 3.62
N PRO A 353 3.00 29.74 3.73
CA PRO A 353 4.11 30.64 3.98
C PRO A 353 4.30 31.58 2.77
N ARG A 354 4.85 32.77 3.04
CA ARG A 354 5.16 33.78 2.00
C ARG A 354 6.63 33.75 1.63
N LYS A 355 7.49 33.43 2.61
CA LYS A 355 8.93 33.36 2.44
C LYS A 355 9.47 32.18 3.25
N VAL A 356 10.17 31.28 2.57
CA VAL A 356 10.73 30.07 3.15
C VAL A 356 12.25 30.12 3.08
N LEU A 357 12.89 29.85 4.22
CA LEU A 357 14.32 29.60 4.31
C LEU A 357 14.60 28.12 4.04
N ILE A 358 15.57 27.83 3.20
CA ILE A 358 16.05 26.49 2.90
C ILE A 358 17.50 26.42 3.34
N LEU A 359 17.82 25.44 4.20
CA LEU A 359 19.20 25.13 4.54
C LEU A 359 19.73 24.11 3.53
N GLY A 360 20.72 24.52 2.75
CA GLY A 360 21.31 23.71 1.69
C GLY A 360 22.23 22.61 2.22
N SER A 361 22.91 21.94 1.30
CA SER A 361 23.75 20.76 1.58
C SER A 361 25.03 21.03 2.36
N GLY A 362 25.49 22.29 2.46
CA GLY A 362 26.84 22.56 2.92
C GLY A 362 27.91 22.11 1.90
N GLY A 363 29.16 22.00 2.37
CA GLY A 363 30.23 21.40 1.59
C GLY A 363 29.99 19.90 1.35
N LEU A 364 30.42 19.40 0.19
CA LEU A 364 30.31 17.96 -0.11
C LEU A 364 31.32 17.20 0.75
N SER A 365 30.85 16.16 1.43
CA SER A 365 31.67 15.23 2.20
C SER A 365 31.27 13.79 1.91
N ILE A 366 32.14 12.84 2.24
CA ILE A 366 31.78 11.41 2.17
C ILE A 366 30.54 11.19 3.06
N GLY A 367 29.49 10.55 2.51
CA GLY A 367 28.21 10.33 3.19
C GLY A 367 27.21 11.50 3.10
N GLN A 368 27.58 12.64 2.51
CA GLN A 368 26.70 13.78 2.25
C GLN A 368 27.13 14.48 0.96
N ALA A 369 26.64 13.98 -0.18
CA ALA A 369 27.10 14.37 -1.50
C ALA A 369 26.05 15.20 -2.27
N GLY A 370 25.98 15.02 -3.59
CA GLY A 370 25.16 15.83 -4.50
C GLY A 370 23.66 15.56 -4.43
N GLU A 371 23.20 14.56 -3.68
CA GLU A 371 21.79 14.25 -3.47
C GLU A 371 21.02 15.41 -2.80
N PHE A 372 21.70 16.17 -1.94
CA PHE A 372 21.14 17.34 -1.26
C PHE A 372 21.12 18.58 -2.16
N ASP A 373 22.05 18.68 -3.11
CA ASP A 373 21.97 19.69 -4.18
C ASP A 373 20.73 19.47 -5.06
N TYR A 374 20.51 18.22 -5.48
CA TYR A 374 19.32 17.85 -6.25
C TYR A 374 18.02 18.09 -5.47
N SER A 375 17.91 17.56 -4.24
CA SER A 375 16.68 17.64 -3.45
C SER A 375 16.36 19.08 -3.01
N GLY A 376 17.37 19.86 -2.60
CA GLY A 376 17.22 21.29 -2.32
C GLY A 376 16.74 22.09 -3.54
N SER A 377 17.27 21.76 -4.73
CA SER A 377 16.81 22.37 -6.00
C SER A 377 15.34 22.05 -6.31
N GLN A 378 14.88 20.81 -6.06
CA GLN A 378 13.47 20.45 -6.21
C GLN A 378 12.58 21.19 -5.19
N ALA A 379 13.06 21.36 -3.96
CA ALA A 379 12.33 22.12 -2.95
C ALA A 379 12.15 23.59 -3.37
N ILE A 380 13.20 24.23 -3.89
CA ILE A 380 13.12 25.60 -4.44
C ILE A 380 12.10 25.67 -5.59
N LYS A 381 12.15 24.70 -6.51
CA LYS A 381 11.20 24.63 -7.65
C LYS A 381 9.75 24.53 -7.16
N ALA A 382 9.46 23.64 -6.20
CA ALA A 382 8.13 23.47 -5.64
C ALA A 382 7.62 24.75 -4.94
N MET A 383 8.48 25.42 -4.16
CA MET A 383 8.12 26.70 -3.54
C MET A 383 7.79 27.76 -4.61
N LYS A 384 8.53 27.79 -5.71
CA LYS A 384 8.33 28.74 -6.82
C LYS A 384 7.02 28.50 -7.56
N GLU A 385 6.65 27.24 -7.82
CA GLU A 385 5.36 26.86 -8.42
C GLU A 385 4.18 27.33 -7.56
N GLU A 386 4.34 27.29 -6.24
CA GLU A 386 3.37 27.79 -5.26
C GLU A 386 3.48 29.31 -4.98
N LYS A 387 4.32 30.04 -5.71
CA LYS A 387 4.57 31.49 -5.56
C LYS A 387 5.06 31.91 -4.17
N ILE A 388 5.87 31.06 -3.55
CA ILE A 388 6.50 31.29 -2.25
C ILE A 388 7.92 31.78 -2.48
N GLN A 389 8.30 32.89 -1.82
CA GLN A 389 9.66 33.43 -1.93
C GLN A 389 10.66 32.50 -1.24
N THR A 390 11.81 32.27 -1.86
CA THR A 390 12.84 31.33 -1.40
C THR A 390 14.12 32.05 -1.00
N VAL A 391 14.61 31.75 0.19
CA VAL A 391 15.94 32.14 0.65
C VAL A 391 16.75 30.87 0.87
N LEU A 392 17.91 30.75 0.22
CA LEU A 392 18.81 29.62 0.39
C LEU A 392 20.04 30.07 1.19
N ILE A 393 20.47 29.26 2.16
CA ILE A 393 21.82 29.33 2.72
C ILE A 393 22.58 28.09 2.28
N ASN A 394 23.67 28.28 1.54
CA ASN A 394 24.57 27.20 1.19
C ASN A 394 25.98 27.75 0.94
N PRO A 395 27.00 27.33 1.71
CA PRO A 395 28.38 27.79 1.50
C PRO A 395 29.01 27.21 0.22
N ASN A 396 28.46 26.13 -0.34
CA ASN A 396 29.05 25.47 -1.50
C ASN A 396 28.65 26.10 -2.83
N ILE A 397 29.52 26.95 -3.36
CA ILE A 397 29.36 27.68 -4.63
C ILE A 397 29.29 26.77 -5.88
N ALA A 398 29.74 25.52 -5.78
CA ALA A 398 29.81 24.61 -6.92
C ALA A 398 28.50 23.82 -7.16
N THR A 399 27.40 24.21 -6.52
CA THR A 399 26.14 23.46 -6.52
C THR A 399 25.09 24.11 -7.42
N VAL A 400 24.25 23.28 -8.06
CA VAL A 400 23.14 23.74 -8.91
C VAL A 400 22.14 24.58 -8.11
N GLN A 401 21.88 24.22 -6.85
CA GLN A 401 21.02 24.96 -5.92
C GLN A 401 21.43 26.45 -5.77
N THR A 402 22.72 26.76 -5.91
CA THR A 402 23.26 28.14 -5.82
C THR A 402 23.28 28.91 -7.15
N SER A 403 22.78 28.29 -8.23
CA SER A 403 22.74 28.91 -9.55
C SER A 403 21.86 30.17 -9.55
N LYS A 404 22.29 31.18 -10.29
CA LYS A 404 21.58 32.45 -10.41
C LYS A 404 20.15 32.23 -10.93
N GLY A 405 19.16 32.72 -10.19
CA GLY A 405 17.75 32.70 -10.59
C GLY A 405 16.98 31.44 -10.18
N LEU A 406 17.64 30.47 -9.54
CA LEU A 406 16.95 29.32 -8.96
C LEU A 406 16.20 29.72 -7.68
N ALA A 407 16.93 30.04 -6.61
CA ALA A 407 16.38 30.72 -5.44
C ALA A 407 16.28 32.23 -5.66
N ASP A 408 15.33 32.90 -5.00
CA ASP A 408 15.17 34.36 -5.09
C ASP A 408 16.35 35.08 -4.45
N LYS A 409 16.90 34.51 -3.38
CA LYS A 409 18.11 35.00 -2.71
C LYS A 409 18.96 33.85 -2.20
N CYS A 410 20.27 33.94 -2.43
CA CYS A 410 21.24 32.95 -1.99
C CYS A 410 22.28 33.60 -1.07
N TYR A 411 22.56 32.94 0.05
CA TYR A 411 23.59 33.32 1.02
C TYR A 411 24.68 32.26 1.06
N PHE A 412 25.89 32.65 0.69
CA PHE A 412 27.08 31.81 0.79
C PHE A 412 27.69 31.91 2.19
N LEU A 413 26.98 31.39 3.18
CA LEU A 413 27.37 31.42 4.59
C LEU A 413 27.47 29.99 5.16
N PRO A 414 28.31 29.75 6.18
CA PRO A 414 28.33 28.49 6.90
C PRO A 414 26.95 28.14 7.50
N LEU A 415 26.61 26.85 7.53
CA LEU A 415 25.38 26.34 8.15
C LEU A 415 25.57 26.13 9.65
N THR A 416 25.83 27.21 10.37
CA THR A 416 25.91 27.21 11.84
C THR A 416 24.76 28.03 12.43
N PRO A 417 24.31 27.75 13.67
CA PRO A 417 23.19 28.45 14.29
C PRO A 417 23.34 29.97 14.27
N GLU A 418 24.56 30.49 14.46
CA GLU A 418 24.83 31.93 14.53
C GLU A 418 24.56 32.62 13.19
N TYR A 419 25.07 32.08 12.08
CA TYR A 419 24.86 32.64 10.74
C TYR A 419 23.42 32.47 10.27
N VAL A 420 22.81 31.31 10.56
CA VAL A 420 21.42 31.05 10.20
C VAL A 420 20.47 31.99 10.95
N GLU A 421 20.69 32.25 12.25
CA GLU A 421 19.90 33.23 13.00
C GLU A 421 20.02 34.64 12.40
N GLN A 422 21.22 35.05 11.97
CA GLN A 422 21.41 36.36 11.33
C GLN A 422 20.60 36.50 10.04
N VAL A 423 20.57 35.45 9.21
CA VAL A 423 19.74 35.43 7.99
C VAL A 423 18.26 35.44 8.35
N ILE A 424 17.82 34.67 9.34
CA ILE A 424 16.43 34.72 9.83
C ILE A 424 16.05 36.14 10.28
N LYS A 425 16.94 36.82 11.03
CA LYS A 425 16.73 38.19 11.51
C LYS A 425 16.59 39.20 10.37
N ALA A 426 17.40 39.05 9.31
CA ALA A 426 17.41 39.94 8.15
C ALA A 426 16.23 39.68 7.19
N GLU A 427 15.96 38.41 6.89
CA GLU A 427 14.99 38.02 5.86
C GLU A 427 13.56 37.84 6.40
N ARG A 428 13.41 37.59 7.71
CA ARG A 428 12.13 37.33 8.36
C ARG A 428 11.27 36.29 7.61
N PRO A 429 11.81 35.08 7.33
CA PRO A 429 11.02 34.01 6.74
C PRO A 429 9.92 33.59 7.72
N ASN A 430 8.80 33.10 7.20
CA ASN A 430 7.72 32.53 8.02
C ASN A 430 7.65 30.99 7.91
N GLY A 431 8.55 30.40 7.15
CA GLY A 431 8.77 28.96 7.11
C GLY A 431 10.25 28.60 6.95
N VAL A 432 10.65 27.42 7.41
CA VAL A 432 11.99 26.86 7.20
C VAL A 432 11.90 25.39 6.80
N LEU A 433 12.76 24.96 5.87
CA LEU A 433 12.93 23.58 5.46
C LEU A 433 14.33 23.10 5.84
N LEU A 434 14.37 22.05 6.67
CA LEU A 434 15.60 21.50 7.26
C LEU A 434 16.02 20.16 6.62
N THR A 435 15.09 19.47 5.95
CA THR A 435 15.22 18.07 5.50
C THR A 435 15.93 17.90 4.16
N PHE A 436 16.40 18.98 3.53
CA PHE A 436 17.01 18.96 2.18
C PHE A 436 18.51 19.26 2.17
N GLY A 437 19.12 19.43 3.34
CA GLY A 437 20.52 19.84 3.49
C GLY A 437 21.41 18.82 4.21
N GLY A 438 20.97 17.57 4.31
CA GLY A 438 21.71 16.50 5.00
C GLY A 438 21.82 16.72 6.52
N GLN A 439 22.77 16.03 7.15
CA GLN A 439 22.95 16.06 8.60
C GLN A 439 23.36 17.45 9.08
N THR A 440 24.14 18.19 8.29
CA THR A 440 24.56 19.56 8.65
C THR A 440 23.35 20.48 8.87
N ALA A 441 22.39 20.46 7.94
CA ALA A 441 21.18 21.27 8.05
C ALA A 441 20.26 20.79 9.19
N LEU A 442 20.12 19.48 9.37
CA LEU A 442 19.32 18.89 10.44
C LEU A 442 19.87 19.25 11.83
N ASN A 443 21.16 19.03 12.06
CA ASN A 443 21.82 19.35 13.33
C ASN A 443 21.74 20.86 13.64
N CYS A 444 21.98 21.71 12.63
CA CYS A 444 21.81 23.16 12.77
C CYS A 444 20.37 23.52 13.14
N GLY A 445 19.38 22.90 12.49
CA GLY A 445 17.96 23.09 12.79
C GLY A 445 17.57 22.66 14.21
N VAL A 446 18.05 21.51 14.67
CA VAL A 446 17.81 21.04 16.05
C VAL A 446 18.39 22.01 17.07
N GLU A 447 19.60 22.52 16.82
CA GLU A 447 20.25 23.46 17.72
C GLU A 447 19.55 24.83 17.74
N LEU A 448 19.07 25.32 16.59
CA LEU A 448 18.26 26.53 16.50
C LEU A 448 16.94 26.41 17.27
N GLU A 449 16.29 25.24 17.23
CA GLU A 449 15.08 24.97 18.00
C GLU A 449 15.38 24.94 19.51
N LYS A 450 16.43 24.24 19.93
CA LYS A 450 16.87 24.20 21.34
C LYS A 450 17.14 25.60 21.90
N ASN A 451 17.75 26.47 21.09
CA ASN A 451 18.01 27.86 21.43
C ASN A 451 16.79 28.79 21.30
N GLY A 452 15.60 28.24 20.96
CA GLY A 452 14.34 28.99 20.87
C GLY A 452 14.28 29.99 19.71
N VAL A 453 15.17 29.88 18.72
CA VAL A 453 15.30 30.85 17.62
C VAL A 453 14.04 30.87 16.76
N PHE A 454 13.51 29.69 16.39
CA PHE A 454 12.32 29.62 15.54
C PHE A 454 11.10 30.26 16.22
N SER A 455 10.90 30.02 17.51
CA SER A 455 9.86 30.67 18.31
C SER A 455 10.07 32.19 18.42
N LYS A 456 11.30 32.63 18.72
CA LYS A 456 11.68 34.06 18.85
C LYS A 456 11.38 34.88 17.58
N TYR A 457 11.56 34.29 16.40
CA TYR A 457 11.32 34.98 15.12
C TYR A 457 10.03 34.54 14.41
N ASN A 458 9.20 33.72 15.05
CA ASN A 458 7.95 33.18 14.49
C ASN A 458 8.15 32.48 13.13
N VAL A 459 9.20 31.66 13.05
CA VAL A 459 9.52 30.83 11.88
C VAL A 459 8.97 29.44 12.12
N ARG A 460 8.12 28.94 11.22
CA ARG A 460 7.56 27.59 11.35
C ARG A 460 8.41 26.58 10.60
N ILE A 461 8.74 25.47 11.25
CA ILE A 461 9.38 24.34 10.58
C ILE A 461 8.33 23.65 9.69
N LEU A 462 8.64 23.50 8.41
CA LEU A 462 7.76 22.92 7.40
C LEU A 462 8.13 21.46 7.14
N GLY A 463 7.13 20.61 6.93
CA GLY A 463 7.33 19.18 6.72
C GLY A 463 7.36 18.40 8.03
N THR A 464 8.29 17.46 8.16
CA THR A 464 8.45 16.63 9.37
C THR A 464 8.70 17.52 10.59
N PRO A 465 7.90 17.40 11.66
CA PRO A 465 8.12 18.15 12.89
C PRO A 465 9.51 17.89 13.47
N ILE A 466 10.14 18.91 14.05
CA ILE A 466 11.49 18.79 14.65
C ILE A 466 11.54 17.74 15.76
N LYS A 467 10.45 17.57 16.51
CA LYS A 467 10.33 16.49 17.49
C LYS A 467 10.45 15.12 16.83
N SER A 468 9.79 14.90 15.70
CA SER A 468 9.89 13.62 14.97
C SER A 468 11.31 13.40 14.44
N ILE A 469 12.00 14.46 13.99
CA ILE A 469 13.41 14.38 13.60
C ILE A 469 14.26 13.92 14.79
N ILE A 470 14.11 14.57 15.95
CA ILE A 470 14.84 14.21 17.19
C ILE A 470 14.53 12.77 17.61
N ASP A 471 13.24 12.39 17.64
CA ASP A 471 12.78 11.06 18.01
C ASP A 471 13.33 9.96 17.05
N THR A 472 13.67 10.29 15.80
CA THR A 472 14.27 9.34 14.84
C THR A 472 15.79 9.32 14.84
N GLU A 473 16.44 10.42 15.24
CA GLU A 473 17.90 10.52 15.29
C GLU A 473 18.46 9.93 16.60
N ASP A 474 17.74 10.09 17.72
CA ASP A 474 18.07 9.41 18.97
C ASP A 474 17.54 7.98 18.93
N ARG A 475 18.45 7.01 18.97
CA ARG A 475 18.10 5.60 18.76
C ARG A 475 17.39 4.95 19.93
N LYS A 476 17.57 5.47 21.14
CA LYS A 476 16.81 5.02 22.30
C LYS A 476 15.36 5.47 22.15
N ILE A 477 15.13 6.74 21.83
CA ILE A 477 13.78 7.27 21.60
C ILE A 477 13.15 6.57 20.40
N PHE A 478 13.91 6.31 19.33
CA PHE A 478 13.43 5.57 18.17
C PHE A 478 12.97 4.15 18.56
N ALA A 479 13.77 3.42 19.34
CA ALA A 479 13.41 2.09 19.82
C ALA A 479 12.15 2.13 20.69
N GLU A 480 12.02 3.12 21.58
CA GLU A 480 10.82 3.35 22.38
C GLU A 480 9.59 3.59 21.48
N ARG A 481 9.72 4.44 20.44
CA ARG A 481 8.65 4.74 19.46
C ARG A 481 8.23 3.54 18.62
N VAL A 482 9.18 2.69 18.21
CA VAL A 482 8.90 1.45 17.48
C VAL A 482 8.21 0.43 18.40
N ASN A 483 8.66 0.31 19.66
CA ASN A 483 8.03 -0.57 20.64
C ASN A 483 6.60 -0.12 21.01
N GLU A 484 6.31 1.19 21.00
CA GLU A 484 4.96 1.73 21.26
C GLU A 484 3.88 1.15 20.31
N ILE A 485 4.27 0.72 19.10
CA ILE A 485 3.37 0.09 18.12
C ILE A 485 3.49 -1.44 18.07
N GLY A 486 4.27 -2.05 18.97
CA GLY A 486 4.49 -3.49 19.03
C GLY A 486 5.50 -4.04 18.00
N GLU A 487 6.18 -3.15 17.27
CA GLU A 487 7.26 -3.52 16.35
C GLU A 487 8.59 -3.67 17.10
N GLN A 488 9.57 -4.29 16.47
CA GLN A 488 10.84 -4.67 17.12
C GLN A 488 12.05 -4.02 16.45
N VAL A 489 13.03 -3.65 17.29
CA VAL A 489 14.38 -3.30 16.86
C VAL A 489 15.35 -4.40 17.31
N ALA A 490 16.49 -4.51 16.62
CA ALA A 490 17.57 -5.38 17.09
C ALA A 490 17.96 -4.98 18.53
N PRO A 491 18.29 -5.96 19.40
CA PRO A 491 18.80 -5.67 20.73
C PRO A 491 19.99 -4.72 20.62
N SER A 492 19.90 -3.57 21.29
CA SER A 492 20.89 -2.52 21.19
C SER A 492 20.98 -1.72 22.48
N GLU A 493 22.14 -1.12 22.71
CA GLU A 493 22.38 -0.25 23.87
C GLU A 493 23.10 1.03 23.43
N ALA A 494 22.57 2.18 23.86
CA ALA A 494 23.21 3.47 23.68
C ALA A 494 24.20 3.73 24.82
N VAL A 495 25.46 3.97 24.46
CA VAL A 495 26.60 4.09 25.38
C VAL A 495 27.34 5.40 25.14
N TYR A 496 27.98 5.90 26.18
CA TYR A 496 28.65 7.22 26.19
C TYR A 496 30.14 7.13 26.52
N SER A 497 30.64 5.92 26.75
CA SER A 497 32.05 5.64 27.02
C SER A 497 32.48 4.30 26.42
N VAL A 498 33.79 4.13 26.24
CA VAL A 498 34.38 2.87 25.75
C VAL A 498 34.07 1.73 26.72
N GLU A 499 34.17 1.97 28.03
CA GLU A 499 33.85 0.99 29.08
C GLU A 499 32.39 0.51 28.97
N GLU A 500 31.45 1.45 28.81
CA GLU A 500 30.04 1.13 28.61
C GLU A 500 29.83 0.31 27.33
N ALA A 501 30.53 0.63 26.24
CA ALA A 501 30.47 -0.13 24.98
C ALA A 501 30.88 -1.59 25.18
N LEU A 502 32.01 -1.84 25.86
CA LEU A 502 32.49 -3.20 26.14
C LEU A 502 31.51 -3.96 27.03
N GLN A 503 30.94 -3.31 28.05
CA GLN A 503 29.94 -3.92 28.93
C GLN A 503 28.64 -4.26 28.19
N ALA A 504 28.17 -3.36 27.32
CA ALA A 504 27.01 -3.59 26.47
C ALA A 504 27.24 -4.79 25.53
N ALA A 505 28.40 -4.85 24.88
CA ALA A 505 28.73 -5.96 23.99
C ALA A 505 28.86 -7.31 24.74
N ARG A 506 29.32 -7.32 25.99
CA ARG A 506 29.30 -8.55 26.83
C ARG A 506 27.88 -9.01 27.16
N ARG A 507 26.92 -8.09 27.31
CA ARG A 507 25.50 -8.41 27.53
C ARG A 507 24.80 -8.88 26.25
N ILE A 508 25.05 -8.20 25.13
CA ILE A 508 24.44 -8.48 23.82
C ILE A 508 25.06 -9.73 23.18
N GLY A 509 26.36 -9.93 23.39
CA GLY A 509 27.18 -11.00 22.83
C GLY A 509 27.70 -10.66 21.42
N TYR A 510 28.97 -10.95 21.18
CA TYR A 510 29.62 -10.77 19.88
C TYR A 510 29.10 -11.74 18.79
N PRO A 511 29.29 -11.43 17.49
CA PRO A 511 29.75 -10.13 16.97
C PRO A 511 28.73 -9.02 17.24
N VAL A 512 29.20 -7.77 17.30
CA VAL A 512 28.36 -6.58 17.47
C VAL A 512 28.67 -5.54 16.42
N MET A 513 27.71 -4.65 16.15
CA MET A 513 27.88 -3.48 15.29
C MET A 513 27.93 -2.22 16.16
N ALA A 514 29.01 -1.46 16.07
CA ALA A 514 29.15 -0.15 16.71
C ALA A 514 28.77 0.96 15.72
N ARG A 515 27.88 1.90 16.10
CA ARG A 515 27.44 3.01 15.23
C ARG A 515 27.36 4.35 15.98
N ALA A 516 27.99 5.38 15.42
CA ALA A 516 27.92 6.73 15.96
C ALA A 516 26.55 7.39 15.72
N ALA A 517 25.97 8.01 16.75
CA ALA A 517 24.72 8.78 16.63
C ALA A 517 24.91 10.10 15.83
N PHE A 518 23.81 10.68 15.32
CA PHE A 518 23.77 11.95 14.57
C PHE A 518 24.79 12.03 13.41
N SER A 519 25.08 10.90 12.78
CA SER A 519 26.03 10.77 11.67
C SER A 519 25.40 10.07 10.47
N LEU A 520 25.88 10.38 9.27
CA LEU A 520 25.48 9.75 8.01
C LEU A 520 26.65 9.00 7.37
N GLY A 521 26.34 8.03 6.51
CA GLY A 521 27.34 7.29 5.73
C GLY A 521 28.22 6.34 6.54
N GLY A 522 27.86 6.00 7.77
CA GLY A 522 28.59 5.06 8.62
C GLY A 522 29.88 5.63 9.21
N LEU A 523 30.00 6.96 9.32
CA LEU A 523 31.15 7.61 9.96
C LEU A 523 31.33 7.08 11.38
N GLY A 524 32.49 6.49 11.69
CA GLY A 524 32.77 5.90 13.00
C GLY A 524 31.93 4.64 13.31
N SER A 525 31.40 3.96 12.29
CA SER A 525 30.65 2.72 12.45
C SER A 525 31.44 1.50 11.95
N GLY A 526 31.24 0.33 12.57
CA GLY A 526 31.94 -0.90 12.17
C GLY A 526 31.45 -2.14 12.92
N PHE A 527 31.73 -3.32 12.35
CA PHE A 527 31.55 -4.59 13.04
C PHE A 527 32.75 -4.88 13.94
N ALA A 528 32.48 -5.40 15.13
CA ALA A 528 33.47 -5.95 16.04
C ALA A 528 33.12 -7.40 16.35
N ASP A 529 34.02 -8.31 16.02
CA ASP A 529 33.87 -9.74 16.32
C ASP A 529 34.31 -10.06 17.76
N ASN A 530 35.02 -9.13 18.42
CA ASN A 530 35.59 -9.30 19.76
C ASN A 530 35.82 -7.95 20.47
N GLU A 531 36.26 -8.04 21.73
CA GLU A 531 36.46 -6.90 22.63
C GLU A 531 37.53 -5.91 22.16
N GLU A 532 38.64 -6.41 21.60
CA GLU A 532 39.74 -5.57 21.11
C GLU A 532 39.31 -4.73 19.90
N GLU A 533 38.58 -5.34 18.96
CA GLU A 533 38.03 -4.63 17.80
C GLU A 533 37.03 -3.55 18.24
N LEU A 534 36.17 -3.86 19.22
CA LEU A 534 35.19 -2.91 19.71
C LEU A 534 35.83 -1.73 20.44
N GLU A 535 36.86 -1.97 21.25
CA GLU A 535 37.57 -0.91 21.96
C GLU A 535 38.15 0.11 20.97
N ASN A 536 38.83 -0.37 19.93
CA ASN A 536 39.42 0.46 18.88
C ASN A 536 38.35 1.28 18.13
N LEU A 537 37.23 0.65 17.78
CA LEU A 537 36.11 1.33 17.11
C LEU A 537 35.46 2.38 18.02
N ALA A 538 35.23 2.05 19.28
CA ALA A 538 34.56 2.95 20.22
C ALA A 538 35.39 4.20 20.51
N GLN A 539 36.72 4.07 20.65
CA GLN A 539 37.62 5.21 20.81
C GLN A 539 37.54 6.17 19.62
N GLN A 540 37.53 5.66 18.39
CA GLN A 540 37.43 6.47 17.19
C GLN A 540 36.05 7.13 17.06
N ALA A 541 34.99 6.38 17.31
CA ALA A 541 33.62 6.88 17.15
C ALA A 541 33.28 7.97 18.17
N LEU A 542 33.68 7.80 19.44
CA LEU A 542 33.41 8.76 20.52
C LEU A 542 34.23 10.06 20.40
N ALA A 543 35.27 10.08 19.57
CA ALA A 543 35.98 11.32 19.23
C ALA A 543 35.14 12.25 18.33
N HIS A 544 34.15 11.71 17.63
CA HIS A 544 33.33 12.44 16.65
C HIS A 544 31.84 12.53 17.03
N SER A 545 31.37 11.66 17.93
CA SER A 545 29.99 11.66 18.44
C SER A 545 29.99 11.50 19.96
N SER A 546 29.08 12.19 20.65
CA SER A 546 28.91 12.03 22.10
C SER A 546 28.18 10.74 22.49
N GLN A 547 27.65 9.99 21.53
CA GLN A 547 26.90 8.76 21.75
C GLN A 547 27.27 7.71 20.70
N LEU A 548 27.49 6.48 21.16
CA LEU A 548 27.76 5.28 20.36
C LEU A 548 26.66 4.26 20.64
N ILE A 549 26.34 3.43 19.66
CA ILE A 549 25.31 2.39 19.78
C ILE A 549 25.94 1.05 19.48
N ILE A 550 25.70 0.08 20.36
CA ILE A 550 26.13 -1.30 20.21
C ILE A 550 24.90 -2.14 19.86
N ASP A 551 24.84 -2.67 18.64
CA ASP A 551 23.76 -3.53 18.16
C ASP A 551 24.19 -4.99 18.06
N LYS A 552 23.22 -5.90 18.20
CA LYS A 552 23.39 -7.33 17.95
C LYS A 552 23.64 -7.69 16.50
#